data_AF-A0A926HQV7-F1
#
_entry.id   AF-A0A926HQV7-F1
#
_cell.length_a   1.000
_cell.length_b   1.000
_cell.length_c   1.000
_cell.angle_alpha   90.00
_cell.angle_beta   90.00
_cell.angle_gamma   90.00
#
_symmetry.space_group_name_H-M   'P 1'
#
loop_
_entity.id
_entity.type
_entity.pdbx_description
1 polymer ?
#
loop_
_entity_poly.entity_id
_entity_poly.type
_entity_poly.pdbx_seq_one_letter_code
_entity_poly.pdbx_strand_id
1 'polypeptide(L)'
;MYFEKAGSMNTEKTLELACQAAKDKNIHHIVVASTTGQTALRFTGMDENIVCVTLVNGFKNKGENMMPSEQRVRLKEMGIKVLTASHALSGVEGGISRKFSGIYPAEMIANTLYMFGQGVKVCVEIAIMALDAGLIPYGEKIVAIAGTGHGADTAMILTPAHAADIFSFKINEIICKPSL
;
A
#
# COMPACT_ATOMS: atom_id res chain seq x y z
N MET A 1 -16.23 -0.28 7.79
CA MET A 1 -16.74 -1.67 7.61
C MET A 1 -15.73 -2.67 8.15
N TYR A 2 -16.18 -3.76 8.77
CA TYR A 2 -15.31 -4.85 9.21
C TYR A 2 -15.63 -6.15 8.46
N PHE A 3 -14.63 -6.75 7.80
CA PHE A 3 -14.78 -8.05 7.13
C PHE A 3 -14.57 -9.20 8.11
N GLU A 4 -15.40 -10.24 8.07
CA GLU A 4 -15.27 -11.38 9.01
C GLU A 4 -13.91 -12.11 8.89
N LYS A 5 -13.36 -12.18 7.67
CA LYS A 5 -12.09 -12.87 7.37
C LYS A 5 -11.19 -12.00 6.52
N ALA A 6 -9.88 -12.15 6.70
CA ALA A 6 -8.87 -11.49 5.87
C ALA A 6 -8.68 -12.20 4.52
N GLY A 7 -8.19 -11.45 3.52
CA GLY A 7 -7.76 -12.00 2.22
C GLY A 7 -8.53 -11.51 0.99
N SER A 8 -8.23 -12.14 -0.14
CA SER A 8 -8.59 -11.67 -1.48
C SER A 8 -10.08 -11.64 -1.78
N MET A 9 -10.90 -12.38 -1.03
CA MET A 9 -12.36 -12.37 -1.17
C MET A 9 -12.96 -10.97 -0.95
N ASN A 10 -12.26 -10.11 -0.20
CA ASN A 10 -12.73 -8.76 0.10
C ASN A 10 -12.30 -7.72 -0.92
N THR A 11 -11.54 -8.10 -1.97
CA THR A 11 -10.87 -7.12 -2.86
C THR A 11 -11.87 -6.21 -3.55
N GLU A 12 -12.91 -6.77 -4.18
CA GLU A 12 -13.91 -5.95 -4.88
C GLU A 12 -14.60 -4.96 -3.93
N LYS A 13 -15.04 -5.46 -2.77
CA LYS A 13 -15.73 -4.61 -1.79
C LYS A 13 -14.80 -3.54 -1.21
N THR A 14 -13.52 -3.87 -1.01
CA THR A 14 -12.51 -2.91 -0.53
C THR A 14 -12.29 -1.80 -1.55
N LEU A 15 -12.16 -2.14 -2.84
CA LEU A 15 -12.00 -1.16 -3.91
C LEU A 15 -13.25 -0.27 -4.04
N GLU A 16 -14.44 -0.86 -4.01
CA GLU A 16 -15.72 -0.13 -4.04
C GLU A 16 -15.80 0.91 -2.91
N LEU A 17 -15.55 0.49 -1.67
CA LEU A 17 -15.59 1.38 -0.50
C LEU A 17 -14.51 2.46 -0.55
N ALA A 18 -13.32 2.12 -1.02
CA ALA A 18 -12.22 3.06 -1.15
C ALA A 18 -12.52 4.14 -2.18
N CYS A 19 -13.02 3.76 -3.35
CA CYS A 19 -13.43 4.69 -4.41
C CYS A 19 -14.61 5.56 -3.97
N GLN A 20 -15.59 4.98 -3.27
CA GLN A 20 -16.71 5.75 -2.73
C GLN A 20 -16.21 6.79 -1.71
N ALA A 21 -15.36 6.39 -0.76
CA ALA A 21 -14.80 7.31 0.23
C ALA A 21 -13.92 8.41 -0.40
N ALA A 22 -13.18 8.08 -1.47
CA ALA A 22 -12.41 9.05 -2.22
C ALA A 22 -13.32 10.13 -2.84
N LYS A 23 -14.41 9.70 -3.49
CA LYS A 23 -15.41 10.60 -4.09
C LYS A 23 -16.10 11.46 -3.02
N ASP A 24 -16.62 10.84 -1.96
CA ASP A 24 -17.38 11.51 -0.91
C ASP A 24 -16.57 12.60 -0.18
N LYS A 25 -15.25 12.42 -0.09
CA LYS A 25 -14.34 13.31 0.63
C LYS A 25 -13.47 14.15 -0.30
N ASN A 26 -13.75 14.12 -1.60
CA ASN A 26 -13.02 14.84 -2.63
C ASN A 26 -11.49 14.62 -2.55
N ILE A 27 -11.08 13.35 -2.50
CA ILE A 27 -9.68 12.91 -2.48
C ILE A 27 -9.31 12.40 -3.86
N HIS A 28 -8.27 12.98 -4.46
CA HIS A 28 -7.89 12.72 -5.86
C HIS A 28 -6.67 11.78 -6.01
N HIS A 29 -6.22 11.18 -4.91
CA HIS A 29 -4.99 10.40 -4.84
C HIS A 29 -5.24 9.03 -4.20
N ILE A 30 -4.99 7.97 -4.96
CA ILE A 30 -5.15 6.59 -4.50
C ILE A 30 -3.81 5.88 -4.61
N VAL A 31 -3.37 5.25 -3.51
CA VAL A 31 -2.18 4.41 -3.47
C VAL A 31 -2.62 2.96 -3.19
N VAL A 32 -2.26 2.03 -4.06
CA VAL A 32 -2.67 0.62 -3.95
C VAL A 32 -1.47 -0.32 -3.94
N ALA A 33 -1.46 -1.25 -2.98
CA ALA A 33 -0.52 -2.37 -2.98
C ALA A 33 -0.97 -3.44 -3.99
N SER A 34 -0.09 -3.84 -4.90
CA SER A 34 -0.38 -4.91 -5.86
C SER A 34 0.90 -5.63 -6.31
N THR A 35 1.13 -6.82 -5.76
CA THR A 35 2.31 -7.66 -6.02
C THR A 35 2.47 -8.03 -7.50
N THR A 36 1.39 -8.43 -8.16
CA THR A 36 1.41 -8.92 -9.55
C THR A 36 0.76 -7.96 -10.54
N GLY A 37 0.17 -6.86 -10.06
CA GLY A 37 -0.63 -5.93 -10.87
C GLY A 37 -2.14 -6.20 -10.83
N GLN A 38 -2.56 -7.41 -10.45
CA GLN A 38 -3.97 -7.83 -10.54
C GLN A 38 -4.97 -6.97 -9.76
N THR A 39 -4.61 -6.48 -8.57
CA THR A 39 -5.48 -5.57 -7.81
C THR A 39 -5.59 -4.22 -8.51
N ALA A 40 -4.47 -3.69 -8.99
CA ALA A 40 -4.40 -2.38 -9.64
C ALA A 40 -5.10 -2.35 -11.01
N LEU A 41 -5.12 -3.48 -11.74
CA LEU A 41 -5.84 -3.58 -13.02
C LEU A 41 -7.36 -3.39 -12.91
N ARG A 42 -7.92 -3.48 -11.69
CA ARG A 42 -9.36 -3.30 -11.45
C ARG A 42 -9.77 -1.82 -11.44
N PHE A 43 -8.81 -0.91 -11.38
CA PHE A 43 -9.08 0.52 -11.54
C PHE A 43 -9.24 0.86 -13.01
N THR A 44 -10.48 0.99 -13.48
CA THR A 44 -10.79 1.34 -14.87
C THR A 44 -11.59 2.63 -14.93
N GLY A 45 -11.21 3.57 -15.81
CA GLY A 45 -11.97 4.80 -16.05
C GLY A 45 -12.04 5.74 -14.85
N MET A 46 -10.94 5.83 -14.09
CA MET A 46 -10.81 6.72 -12.95
C MET A 46 -10.01 7.97 -13.32
N ASP A 47 -10.44 9.11 -12.80
CA ASP A 47 -9.77 10.41 -13.02
C ASP A 47 -8.72 10.70 -11.94
N GLU A 48 -8.72 9.93 -10.86
CA GLU A 48 -7.78 10.04 -9.74
C GLU A 48 -6.34 9.69 -10.16
N ASN A 49 -5.35 10.31 -9.51
CA ASN A 49 -3.97 9.90 -9.64
C ASN A 49 -3.75 8.59 -8.85
N ILE A 50 -3.64 7.49 -9.59
CA ILE A 50 -3.44 6.15 -9.02
C ILE A 50 -1.97 5.75 -9.05
N VAL A 51 -1.46 5.37 -7.88
CA VAL A 51 -0.11 4.84 -7.69
C VAL A 51 -0.19 3.39 -7.24
N CYS A 52 0.20 2.48 -8.11
CA CYS A 52 0.39 1.07 -7.81
C CYS A 52 1.79 0.85 -7.23
N VAL A 53 1.88 0.45 -5.96
CA VAL A 53 3.13 0.05 -5.32
C VAL A 53 3.24 -1.47 -5.35
N THR A 54 4.29 -1.98 -6.00
CA THR A 54 4.61 -3.43 -6.03
C THR A 54 5.81 -3.75 -5.14
N LEU A 55 6.07 -5.04 -4.94
CA LEU A 55 7.21 -5.53 -4.17
C LEU A 55 8.54 -5.08 -4.78
N VAL A 56 9.52 -4.89 -3.90
CA VAL A 56 10.92 -4.66 -4.27
C VAL A 56 11.44 -5.78 -5.19
N ASN A 57 12.35 -5.44 -6.12
CA ASN A 57 13.08 -6.46 -6.88
C ASN A 57 13.87 -7.35 -5.91
N GLY A 58 13.95 -8.64 -6.20
CA GLY A 58 14.67 -9.57 -5.33
C GLY A 58 13.85 -10.15 -4.17
N PHE A 59 12.57 -9.78 -4.03
CA PHE A 59 11.75 -10.24 -2.89
C PHE A 59 11.60 -11.77 -2.84
N LYS A 60 11.24 -12.39 -3.97
CA LYS A 60 11.14 -13.87 -4.10
C LYS A 60 12.40 -14.48 -4.70
N ASN A 61 12.82 -13.97 -5.85
CA ASN A 61 14.01 -14.41 -6.59
C ASN A 61 14.91 -13.20 -6.87
N LYS A 62 16.23 -13.36 -6.71
CA LYS A 62 17.22 -12.29 -6.92
C LYS A 62 17.13 -11.73 -8.35
N GLY A 63 17.07 -10.40 -8.47
CA GLY A 63 17.02 -9.72 -9.77
C GLY A 63 15.65 -9.70 -10.44
N GLU A 64 14.64 -10.36 -9.89
CA GLU A 64 13.31 -10.43 -10.47
C GLU A 64 12.29 -9.57 -9.72
N ASN A 65 11.31 -9.04 -10.45
CA ASN A 65 10.09 -8.47 -9.87
C ASN A 65 8.94 -9.48 -9.97
N MET A 66 8.06 -9.52 -8.98
CA MET A 66 6.87 -10.37 -9.02
C MET A 66 5.79 -9.86 -9.98
N MET A 67 5.84 -8.59 -10.38
CA MET A 67 5.00 -8.04 -11.43
C MET A 67 5.64 -8.29 -12.80
N PRO A 68 4.97 -9.05 -13.70
CA PRO A 68 5.44 -9.24 -15.06
C PRO A 68 5.59 -7.90 -15.82
N SER A 69 6.56 -7.82 -16.73
CA SER A 69 6.78 -6.61 -17.55
C SER A 69 5.53 -6.21 -18.34
N GLU A 70 4.79 -7.18 -18.86
CA GLU A 70 3.55 -6.95 -19.62
C GLU A 70 2.44 -6.33 -18.76
N GLN A 71 2.30 -6.79 -17.51
CA GLN A 71 1.40 -6.18 -16.51
C GLN A 71 1.78 -4.73 -16.23
N ARG A 72 3.08 -4.46 -16.09
CA ARG A 72 3.58 -3.09 -15.87
C ARG A 72 3.31 -2.18 -17.07
N VAL A 73 3.41 -2.67 -18.30
CA VAL A 73 3.05 -1.91 -19.51
C VAL A 73 1.56 -1.59 -19.51
N ARG A 74 0.70 -2.60 -19.29
CA ARG A 74 -0.75 -2.43 -19.26
C ARG A 74 -1.20 -1.40 -18.22
N LEU A 75 -0.64 -1.44 -17.01
CA LEU A 75 -0.95 -0.44 -15.98
C LEU A 75 -0.56 0.98 -16.41
N LYS A 76 0.60 1.15 -17.05
CA LYS A 76 1.03 2.45 -17.56
C LYS A 76 0.11 2.97 -18.68
N GLU A 77 -0.34 2.10 -19.58
CA GLU A 77 -1.30 2.45 -20.64
C GLU A 77 -2.64 2.90 -20.06
N MET A 78 -3.02 2.39 -18.89
CA MET A 78 -4.18 2.83 -18.12
C MET A 78 -3.94 4.14 -17.33
N GLY A 79 -2.76 4.76 -17.45
CA GLY A 79 -2.38 5.96 -16.70
C GLY A 79 -1.96 5.70 -15.25
N ILE A 80 -1.85 4.44 -14.83
CA ILE A 80 -1.48 4.07 -13.46
C ILE A 80 0.04 4.10 -13.31
N LYS A 81 0.52 4.88 -12.34
CA LYS A 81 1.95 4.95 -12.00
C LYS A 81 2.35 3.69 -11.23
N VAL A 82 3.46 3.05 -11.61
CA VAL A 82 3.92 1.82 -10.95
C VAL A 82 5.27 2.04 -10.25
N LEU A 83 5.27 1.99 -8.92
CA LEU A 83 6.43 2.13 -8.05
C LEU A 83 6.99 0.77 -7.63
N THR A 84 8.31 0.63 -7.76
CA THR A 84 9.10 -0.46 -7.17
C THR A 84 10.24 0.17 -6.38
N ALA A 85 10.28 -0.06 -5.07
CA ALA A 85 11.31 0.45 -4.17
C ALA A 85 11.45 -0.45 -2.95
N SER A 86 12.47 -0.21 -2.13
CA SER A 86 12.59 -0.85 -0.81
C SER A 86 11.37 -0.54 0.06
N HIS A 87 10.91 -1.53 0.80
CA HIS A 87 9.77 -1.40 1.71
C HIS A 87 10.13 -0.45 2.88
N ALA A 88 9.40 0.65 3.05
CA ALA A 88 9.76 1.72 3.98
C ALA A 88 9.81 1.28 5.46
N LEU A 89 9.01 0.30 5.88
CA LEU A 89 8.95 -0.19 7.27
C LEU A 89 9.75 -1.48 7.48
N SER A 90 10.76 -1.74 6.64
CA SER A 90 11.72 -2.82 6.87
C SER A 90 13.09 -2.49 6.27
N GLY A 91 13.15 -2.11 5.00
CA GLY A 91 14.37 -1.64 4.33
C GLY A 91 15.60 -2.50 4.62
N VAL A 92 16.70 -1.83 4.97
CA VAL A 92 17.97 -2.48 5.35
C VAL A 92 17.85 -3.24 6.67
N GLU A 93 17.07 -2.71 7.64
CA GLU A 93 16.88 -3.35 8.95
C GLU A 93 16.34 -4.77 8.82
N GLY A 94 15.41 -5.01 7.89
CA GLY A 94 14.90 -6.36 7.60
C GLY A 94 15.99 -7.33 7.09
N GLY A 95 17.02 -6.83 6.41
CA GLY A 95 18.18 -7.64 6.03
C GLY A 95 19.06 -8.00 7.22
N ILE A 96 19.23 -7.05 8.15
CA ILE A 96 19.99 -7.23 9.38
C ILE A 96 19.28 -8.22 10.30
N SER A 97 17.97 -8.06 10.53
CA SER A 97 17.17 -8.95 11.38
C SER A 97 17.19 -10.40 10.89
N ARG A 98 17.07 -10.64 9.58
CA ARG A 98 17.20 -12.00 9.00
C ARG A 98 18.58 -12.63 9.19
N LYS A 99 19.65 -11.83 9.18
CA LYS A 99 21.03 -12.34 9.26
C LYS A 99 21.48 -12.56 10.70
N PHE A 100 21.12 -11.66 11.59
CA PHE A 100 21.66 -11.58 12.96
C PHE A 100 20.60 -11.83 14.04
N SER A 101 19.33 -12.03 13.67
CA SER A 101 18.19 -12.01 14.59
C SER A 101 18.00 -10.64 15.28
N GLY A 102 16.84 -10.44 15.92
CA GLY A 102 16.50 -9.20 16.61
C GLY A 102 15.35 -8.42 15.95
N ILE A 103 15.00 -7.28 16.54
CA ILE A 103 13.98 -6.35 16.04
C ILE A 103 14.53 -4.91 16.12
N TYR A 104 14.37 -4.16 15.04
CA TYR A 104 14.88 -2.80 14.91
C TYR A 104 13.73 -1.79 14.81
N PRO A 105 13.98 -0.48 15.03
CA PRO A 105 12.93 0.52 15.18
C PRO A 105 11.89 0.55 14.04
N ALA A 106 12.28 0.40 12.77
CA ALA A 106 11.31 0.39 11.66
C ALA A 106 10.42 -0.87 11.71
N GLU A 107 11.01 -2.02 12.03
CA GLU A 107 10.27 -3.27 12.24
C GLU A 107 9.39 -3.21 13.49
N MET A 108 9.77 -2.48 14.55
CA MET A 108 8.91 -2.25 15.72
C MET A 108 7.64 -1.45 15.35
N ILE A 109 7.77 -0.42 14.51
CA ILE A 109 6.63 0.33 13.98
C ILE A 109 5.73 -0.59 13.15
N ALA A 110 6.32 -1.40 12.25
CA ALA A 110 5.58 -2.38 11.46
C ALA A 110 4.80 -3.36 12.34
N ASN A 111 5.44 -3.94 13.35
CA ASN A 111 4.81 -4.88 14.29
C ASN A 111 3.70 -4.23 15.12
N THR A 112 3.86 -2.96 15.49
CA THR A 112 2.80 -2.20 16.15
C THR A 112 1.59 -2.02 15.23
N LEU A 113 1.79 -1.68 13.96
CA LEU A 113 0.70 -1.55 12.98
C LEU A 113 0.03 -2.90 12.67
N TYR A 114 0.78 -4.01 12.72
CA TYR A 114 0.22 -5.35 12.56
C TYR A 114 -0.80 -5.71 13.64
N MET A 115 -0.81 -5.03 14.79
CA MET A 115 -1.87 -5.18 15.80
C MET A 115 -3.26 -4.75 15.26
N PHE A 116 -3.31 -3.93 14.20
CA PHE A 116 -4.54 -3.55 13.52
C PHE A 116 -4.83 -4.40 12.27
N GLY A 117 -3.89 -5.25 11.87
CA GLY A 117 -3.97 -6.15 10.71
C GLY A 117 -2.87 -5.91 9.67
N GLN A 118 -2.63 -6.91 8.81
CA GLN A 118 -1.60 -6.87 7.76
C GLN A 118 -1.82 -5.70 6.80
N GLY A 119 -3.05 -5.50 6.31
CA GLY A 119 -3.37 -4.40 5.40
C GLY A 119 -3.13 -3.02 6.00
N VAL A 120 -3.31 -2.83 7.32
CA VAL A 120 -3.08 -1.52 7.97
C VAL A 120 -1.61 -1.13 7.90
N LYS A 121 -0.70 -2.05 8.27
CA LYS A 121 0.74 -1.83 8.13
C LYS A 121 1.12 -1.51 6.68
N VAL A 122 0.61 -2.29 5.73
CA VAL A 122 0.96 -2.13 4.31
C VAL A 122 0.45 -0.79 3.76
N CYS A 123 -0.77 -0.35 4.12
CA CYS A 123 -1.29 0.95 3.72
C CYS A 123 -0.38 2.11 4.19
N VAL A 124 0.15 2.06 5.42
CA VAL A 124 1.12 3.06 5.89
C VAL A 124 2.42 2.99 5.08
N GLU A 125 2.95 1.78 4.87
CA GLU A 125 4.22 1.58 4.16
C GLU A 125 4.18 2.08 2.70
N ILE A 126 3.14 1.72 1.93
CA ILE A 126 3.02 2.14 0.52
C ILE A 126 2.78 3.65 0.40
N ALA A 127 2.11 4.26 1.37
CA ALA A 127 1.85 5.69 1.38
C ALA A 127 3.15 6.49 1.58
N ILE A 128 4.02 6.03 2.49
CA ILE A 128 5.36 6.61 2.69
C ILE A 128 6.17 6.45 1.41
N MET A 129 6.23 5.23 0.84
CA MET A 129 6.98 4.96 -0.39
C MET A 129 6.52 5.84 -1.57
N ALA A 130 5.21 6.00 -1.75
CA ALA A 130 4.64 6.81 -2.82
C ALA A 130 4.97 8.30 -2.64
N LEU A 131 4.95 8.80 -1.41
CA LEU A 131 5.30 10.19 -1.09
C LEU A 131 6.79 10.46 -1.30
N ASP A 132 7.66 9.57 -0.80
CA ASP A 132 9.12 9.70 -0.96
C ASP A 132 9.56 9.64 -2.42
N ALA A 133 8.81 8.92 -3.27
CA ALA A 133 9.03 8.87 -4.71
C ALA A 133 8.44 10.09 -5.49
N GLY A 134 7.78 11.04 -4.81
CA GLY A 134 7.17 12.21 -5.43
C GLY A 134 5.96 11.87 -6.31
N LEU A 135 5.29 10.73 -6.08
CA LEU A 135 4.16 10.27 -6.91
C LEU A 135 2.80 10.76 -6.40
N ILE A 136 2.76 11.23 -5.16
CA ILE A 136 1.61 11.87 -4.48
C ILE A 136 2.07 13.18 -3.80
N PRO A 137 1.18 14.16 -3.59
CA PRO A 137 1.54 15.44 -2.98
C PRO A 137 1.76 15.34 -1.46
N TYR A 138 2.61 16.23 -0.95
CA TYR A 138 2.84 16.40 0.49
C TYR A 138 1.72 17.20 1.14
N GLY A 139 1.31 16.82 2.36
CA GLY A 139 0.32 17.55 3.15
C GLY A 139 -1.14 17.30 2.77
N GLU A 140 -1.41 16.52 1.72
CA GLU A 140 -2.77 16.19 1.28
C GLU A 140 -3.25 14.84 1.81
N LYS A 141 -4.58 14.67 1.83
CA LYS A 141 -5.20 13.36 2.14
C LYS A 141 -5.12 12.46 0.91
N ILE A 142 -4.80 11.19 1.14
CA ILE A 142 -4.83 10.14 0.12
C ILE A 142 -5.65 8.95 0.62
N VAL A 143 -6.15 8.13 -0.30
CA VAL A 143 -6.71 6.81 0.03
C VAL A 143 -5.65 5.74 -0.23
N ALA A 144 -5.30 4.97 0.79
CA ALA A 144 -4.39 3.84 0.69
C ALA A 144 -5.16 2.52 0.75
N ILE A 145 -4.84 1.58 -0.12
CA ILE A 145 -5.51 0.29 -0.28
C ILE A 145 -4.48 -0.83 -0.24
N ALA A 146 -4.68 -1.80 0.63
CA ALA A 146 -3.82 -2.96 0.78
C ALA A 146 -4.60 -4.18 1.27
N GLY A 147 -3.90 -5.30 1.48
CA GLY A 147 -4.54 -6.54 1.91
C GLY A 147 -3.62 -7.51 2.63
N THR A 148 -4.22 -8.63 3.03
CA THR A 148 -3.53 -9.75 3.67
C THR A 148 -3.23 -10.85 2.65
N GLY A 149 -1.95 -11.18 2.47
CA GLY A 149 -1.52 -12.22 1.53
C GLY A 149 -1.71 -11.81 0.07
N HIS A 150 -2.92 -12.00 -0.47
CA HIS A 150 -3.28 -11.66 -1.84
C HIS A 150 -4.55 -10.80 -1.89
N GLY A 151 -4.63 -9.91 -2.87
CA GLY A 151 -5.77 -9.00 -3.03
C GLY A 151 -5.73 -7.83 -2.06
N ALA A 152 -6.90 -7.23 -1.82
CA ALA A 152 -7.09 -6.14 -0.87
C ALA A 152 -8.20 -6.48 0.12
N ASP A 153 -8.00 -6.11 1.38
CA ASP A 153 -9.00 -6.26 2.44
C ASP A 153 -9.04 -5.06 3.39
N THR A 154 -8.21 -4.04 3.15
CA THR A 154 -8.05 -2.88 4.00
C THR A 154 -7.93 -1.61 3.15
N ALA A 155 -8.69 -0.58 3.51
CA ALA A 155 -8.58 0.75 2.91
C ALA A 155 -8.63 1.82 4.01
N MET A 156 -7.79 2.85 3.86
CA MET A 156 -7.65 3.93 4.85
C MET A 156 -7.47 5.29 4.17
N ILE A 157 -7.89 6.35 4.87
CA ILE A 157 -7.58 7.73 4.50
C ILE A 157 -6.41 8.20 5.37
N LEU A 158 -5.35 8.64 4.72
CA LEU A 158 -4.07 8.94 5.36
C LEU A 158 -3.60 10.34 4.93
N THR A 159 -2.83 11.00 5.78
CA THR A 159 -2.00 12.15 5.39
C THR A 159 -0.56 11.70 5.58
N PRO A 160 0.11 11.26 4.49
CA PRO A 160 1.42 10.67 4.59
C PRO A 160 2.48 11.71 5.00
N ALA A 161 3.54 11.23 5.65
CA ALA A 161 4.76 11.96 5.90
C ALA A 161 5.94 11.19 5.28
N HIS A 162 7.04 11.89 5.03
CA HIS A 162 8.26 11.27 4.51
C HIS A 162 8.83 10.25 5.51
N ALA A 163 9.55 9.23 5.04
CA ALA A 163 10.18 8.27 5.95
C ALA A 163 11.11 8.93 6.98
N ALA A 164 11.78 10.03 6.57
CA ALA A 164 12.64 10.83 7.45
C ALA A 164 11.88 11.59 8.56
N ASP A 165 10.56 11.72 8.44
CA ASP A 165 9.66 12.40 9.39
C ASP A 165 8.43 11.54 9.69
N ILE A 166 8.63 10.24 9.86
CA ILE A 166 7.56 9.23 9.95
C ILE A 166 6.55 9.52 11.08
N PHE A 167 6.96 10.15 12.17
CA PHE A 167 6.06 10.44 13.30
C PHE A 167 5.10 11.62 13.03
N SER A 168 5.27 12.34 11.93
CA SER A 168 4.29 13.32 11.43
C SER A 168 3.17 12.67 10.60
N PHE A 169 3.26 11.37 10.31
CA PHE A 169 2.26 10.62 9.56
C PHE A 169 0.92 10.58 10.31
N LYS A 170 -0.19 10.82 9.59
CA LYS A 170 -1.54 10.76 10.18
C LYS A 170 -2.39 9.69 9.55
N ILE A 171 -2.90 8.78 10.37
CA ILE A 171 -4.00 7.88 10.01
C ILE A 171 -5.30 8.61 10.33
N ASN A 172 -6.00 9.08 9.29
CA ASN A 172 -7.21 9.91 9.48
C ASN A 172 -8.45 9.04 9.70
N GLU A 173 -8.59 7.96 8.94
CA GLU A 173 -9.79 7.12 8.95
C GLU A 173 -9.49 5.71 8.44
N ILE A 174 -10.10 4.71 9.06
CA ILE A 174 -10.13 3.33 8.56
C ILE A 174 -11.48 3.11 7.88
N ILE A 175 -11.48 3.00 6.54
CA ILE A 175 -12.69 2.81 5.73
C ILE A 175 -13.19 1.36 5.91
N CYS A 176 -12.28 0.41 5.71
CA CYS A 176 -12.54 -1.00 5.98
C CYS A 176 -11.26 -1.74 6.38
N LYS A 177 -11.44 -2.84 7.12
CA LYS A 177 -10.40 -3.83 7.42
C LYS A 177 -11.03 -5.14 7.90
N PRO A 178 -10.31 -6.26 7.97
CA PRO A 178 -10.81 -7.45 8.66
C PRO A 178 -11.06 -7.22 10.16
N SER A 179 -12.06 -7.91 10.73
CA SER A 179 -12.16 -8.16 12.16
C SER A 179 -11.03 -9.09 12.56
N LEU A 180 -10.33 -8.75 13.63
CA LEU A 180 -9.23 -9.54 14.18
C LEU A 180 -9.74 -10.47 15.27
#